data_AF-E9GUV6-F1
#
_entry.id   AF-E9GUV6-F1
#
_cell.length_a   1.000
_cell.length_b   1.000
_cell.length_c   1.000
_cell.angle_alpha   90.00
_cell.angle_beta   90.00
_cell.angle_gamma   90.00
#
_symmetry.space_group_name_H-M   'P 1'
#
loop_
_entity.id
_entity.type
_entity.pdbx_description
1 polymer ?
#
loop_
_entity_poly.entity_id
_entity_poly.type
_entity_poly.pdbx_seq_one_letter_code
_entity_poly.pdbx_strand_id
1 'polypeptide(L)'
;MFEEMDGAFGVKDLVTAELIKQKAYTSRDLQGIKVEHGREMIAEGKEVVLTLKDQNILQEGDVLINVNLVDIEGYKKNNEIKKQRPGYQPCAEEGMDESLGLPIPKPKLVLAKYDKEIEGEKHDSFVLGKIAGNQEAKKLMKDKLKLQQKKIESLGSGPLRIASEYYTAEEMISF
;
A
#
# COMPACT_ATOMS: atom_id res chain seq x y z
N MET A 1 2.17 -28.74 -49.88
CA MET A 1 2.68 -27.82 -50.93
C MET A 1 3.12 -26.47 -50.34
N PHE A 2 2.26 -25.71 -49.64
CA PHE A 2 2.68 -24.45 -48.98
C PHE A 2 3.81 -24.64 -47.96
N GLU A 3 3.74 -25.70 -47.15
CA GLU A 3 4.68 -25.93 -46.06
C GLU A 3 6.10 -26.35 -46.50
N GLU A 4 6.24 -26.88 -47.72
CA GLU A 4 7.54 -27.12 -48.37
C GLU A 4 8.12 -25.83 -48.98
N MET A 5 7.25 -24.95 -49.51
CA MET A 5 7.65 -23.64 -50.05
C MET A 5 8.12 -22.70 -48.94
N ASP A 6 7.47 -22.71 -47.78
CA ASP A 6 7.86 -21.94 -46.59
C ASP A 6 9.22 -22.38 -46.03
N GLY A 7 9.54 -23.68 -46.14
CA GLY A 7 10.86 -24.23 -45.80
C GLY A 7 11.95 -23.78 -46.77
N ALA A 8 11.66 -23.77 -48.08
CA ALA A 8 12.60 -23.34 -49.12
C ALA A 8 12.92 -21.83 -49.07
N PHE A 9 11.99 -21.00 -48.57
CA PHE A 9 12.20 -19.56 -48.38
C PHE A 9 12.86 -19.18 -47.04
N GLY A 10 13.13 -20.15 -46.17
CA GLY A 10 13.74 -19.89 -44.85
C GLY A 10 12.82 -19.14 -43.87
N VAL A 11 11.51 -19.09 -44.13
CA VAL A 11 10.54 -18.37 -43.28
C VAL A 11 10.45 -19.02 -41.90
N LYS A 12 10.58 -20.35 -41.82
CA LYS A 12 10.61 -21.10 -40.55
C LYS A 12 11.82 -20.71 -39.68
N ASP A 13 12.99 -20.51 -40.28
CA ASP A 13 14.19 -20.08 -39.57
C ASP A 13 14.08 -18.62 -39.11
N LEU A 14 13.44 -17.76 -39.91
CA LEU A 14 13.19 -16.37 -39.54
C LEU A 14 12.22 -16.27 -38.36
N VAL A 15 11.10 -16.99 -38.40
CA VAL A 15 10.10 -17.02 -37.34
C VAL A 15 10.67 -17.61 -36.05
N THR A 16 11.45 -18.69 -36.13
CA THR A 16 12.09 -19.28 -34.95
C THR A 16 13.18 -18.37 -34.38
N ALA A 17 13.99 -17.71 -35.22
CA ALA A 17 14.97 -16.72 -34.76
C ALA A 17 14.31 -15.50 -34.10
N GLU A 18 13.17 -15.05 -34.60
CA GLU A 18 12.40 -13.95 -33.99
C GLU A 18 11.82 -14.34 -32.63
N LEU A 19 11.31 -15.58 -32.51
CA LEU A 19 10.85 -16.16 -31.24
C LEU A 19 11.99 -16.36 -30.23
N ILE A 20 13.19 -16.71 -30.69
CA ILE A 20 14.39 -16.85 -29.85
C ILE A 20 14.91 -15.47 -29.40
N LYS A 21 14.72 -14.42 -30.20
CA LYS A 21 15.02 -13.04 -29.81
C LYS A 21 14.05 -12.49 -28.76
N GLN A 22 12.80 -12.96 -28.74
CA GLN A 22 11.90 -12.72 -27.62
C GLN A 22 12.36 -13.56 -26.43
N LYS A 23 13.35 -13.05 -25.68
CA LYS A 23 13.71 -13.62 -24.37
C LYS A 23 12.44 -13.81 -23.55
N ALA A 24 12.14 -15.06 -23.21
CA ALA A 24 11.04 -15.37 -22.32
C ALA A 24 11.33 -14.72 -20.96
N TYR A 25 10.56 -13.67 -20.63
CA TYR A 25 10.67 -13.01 -19.34
C TYR A 25 10.24 -13.98 -18.24
N THR A 26 11.05 -14.06 -17.21
CA THR A 26 10.82 -14.91 -16.05
C THR A 26 10.35 -14.09 -14.85
N SER A 27 9.90 -14.77 -13.80
CA SER A 27 9.53 -14.10 -12.54
C SER A 27 10.67 -13.30 -11.90
N ARG A 28 11.93 -13.58 -12.26
CA ARG A 28 13.10 -12.82 -11.80
C ARG A 28 13.21 -11.45 -12.47
N ASP A 29 12.80 -11.36 -13.73
CA ASP A 29 12.88 -10.13 -14.52
C ASP A 29 11.78 -9.13 -14.13
N LEU A 30 10.72 -9.62 -13.49
CA LEU A 30 9.62 -8.80 -12.95
C LEU A 30 9.88 -8.32 -11.51
N GLN A 31 10.98 -8.73 -10.88
CA GLN A 31 11.30 -8.31 -9.51
C GLN A 31 11.66 -6.83 -9.46
N GLY A 32 11.16 -6.12 -8.45
CA GLY A 32 11.44 -4.70 -8.26
C GLY A 32 10.45 -3.77 -8.95
N ILE A 33 9.62 -4.26 -9.86
CA ILE A 33 8.57 -3.46 -10.51
C ILE A 33 7.45 -3.18 -9.50
N LYS A 34 6.96 -1.94 -9.50
CA LYS A 34 5.87 -1.50 -8.62
C LYS A 34 4.51 -1.82 -9.25
N VAL A 35 3.59 -2.34 -8.45
CA VAL A 35 2.19 -2.54 -8.82
C VAL A 35 1.35 -1.54 -8.03
N GLU A 36 0.53 -0.75 -8.72
CA GLU A 36 -0.32 0.28 -8.12
C GLU A 36 -1.73 -0.25 -7.84
N HIS A 37 -1.79 -1.33 -7.04
CA HIS A 37 -3.03 -1.89 -6.51
C HIS A 37 -2.79 -2.42 -5.10
N GLY A 38 -3.84 -2.50 -4.30
CA GLY A 38 -3.79 -3.21 -3.02
C GLY A 38 -3.58 -4.71 -3.23
N ARG A 39 -2.72 -5.34 -2.43
CA ARG A 39 -2.52 -6.82 -2.45
C ARG A 39 -3.85 -7.57 -2.27
N GLU A 40 -4.73 -7.03 -1.43
CA GLU A 40 -6.06 -7.58 -1.13
C GLU A 40 -6.98 -7.66 -2.36
N MET A 41 -6.73 -6.83 -3.39
CA MET A 41 -7.56 -6.81 -4.60
C MET A 41 -7.21 -7.94 -5.57
N ILE A 42 -6.02 -8.53 -5.44
CA ILE A 42 -5.56 -9.66 -6.25
C ILE A 42 -5.83 -10.93 -5.44
N ALA A 43 -7.00 -11.51 -5.67
CA ALA A 43 -7.41 -12.72 -4.98
C ALA A 43 -6.55 -13.92 -5.37
N GLU A 44 -6.17 -14.74 -4.39
CA GLU A 44 -5.45 -15.99 -4.62
C GLU A 44 -6.25 -16.92 -5.56
N GLY A 45 -5.56 -17.56 -6.50
CA GLY A 45 -6.17 -18.47 -7.48
C GLY A 45 -6.82 -17.79 -8.68
N LYS A 46 -6.78 -16.45 -8.80
CA LYS A 46 -7.17 -15.73 -10.02
C LYS A 46 -5.94 -15.20 -10.74
N GLU A 47 -5.85 -15.49 -12.03
CA GLU A 47 -4.86 -14.87 -12.90
C GLU A 47 -5.33 -13.47 -13.30
N VAL A 48 -4.49 -12.48 -13.06
CA VAL A 48 -4.79 -11.06 -13.30
C VAL A 48 -3.75 -10.51 -14.26
N VAL A 49 -4.21 -10.04 -15.42
CA VAL A 49 -3.34 -9.40 -16.41
C VAL A 49 -3.05 -7.98 -15.95
N LEU A 50 -1.76 -7.64 -15.86
CA LEU A 50 -1.27 -6.31 -15.56
C LEU A 50 -0.70 -5.67 -16.84
N THR A 51 -0.92 -4.37 -16.98
CA THR A 51 -0.47 -3.53 -18.09
C THR A 51 0.46 -2.44 -17.57
N LEU A 52 1.37 -1.98 -18.41
CA LEU A 52 2.26 -0.86 -18.06
C LEU A 52 1.44 0.43 -17.99
N LYS A 53 1.58 1.17 -16.90
CA LYS A 53 0.97 2.49 -16.72
C LYS A 53 1.67 3.50 -17.62
N ASP A 54 0.90 4.35 -18.30
CA ASP A 54 1.45 5.51 -19.00
C ASP A 54 2.08 6.50 -18.00
N GLN A 55 3.35 6.83 -18.20
CA GLN A 55 4.11 7.73 -17.34
C GLN A 55 4.97 8.68 -18.14
N ASN A 56 5.25 9.85 -17.54
CA ASN A 56 6.18 10.79 -18.13
C ASN A 56 7.59 10.17 -18.15
N ILE A 57 8.29 10.29 -19.27
CA ILE A 57 9.64 9.77 -19.47
C ILE A 57 10.69 10.23 -18.43
N LEU A 58 10.45 11.35 -17.74
CA LEU A 58 11.32 11.84 -16.66
C LEU A 58 11.11 11.12 -15.32
N GLN A 59 9.98 10.43 -15.13
CA GLN A 59 9.74 9.67 -13.92
C GLN A 59 10.54 8.36 -13.96
N GLU A 60 11.24 8.08 -12.88
CA GLU A 60 12.04 6.86 -12.77
C GLU A 60 11.18 5.67 -12.32
N GLY A 61 11.17 4.64 -13.16
CA GLY A 61 10.66 3.31 -12.82
C GLY A 61 9.29 3.00 -13.38
N ASP A 62 9.15 1.76 -13.86
CA ASP A 62 7.91 1.26 -14.45
C ASP A 62 6.88 0.89 -13.37
N VAL A 63 5.61 1.17 -13.65
CA VAL A 63 4.49 0.82 -12.77
C VAL A 63 3.47 -0.02 -13.54
N LEU A 64 3.01 -1.09 -12.89
CA LEU A 64 2.01 -2.01 -13.42
C LEU A 64 0.63 -1.75 -12.83
N ILE A 65 -0.37 -1.77 -13.70
CA ILE A 65 -1.78 -1.51 -13.39
C ILE A 65 -2.67 -2.48 -14.16
N ASN A 66 -3.75 -2.95 -13.54
CA ASN A 66 -4.87 -3.56 -14.25
C ASN A 66 -5.97 -2.52 -14.50
N VAL A 67 -6.33 -2.34 -15.76
CA VAL A 67 -7.41 -1.45 -16.20
C VAL A 67 -8.73 -1.70 -15.46
N ASN A 68 -9.14 -2.97 -15.30
CA ASN A 68 -10.40 -3.31 -14.64
C ASN A 68 -10.38 -2.97 -13.13
N LEU A 69 -9.21 -3.11 -12.49
CA LEU A 69 -9.09 -2.83 -11.05
C LEU A 69 -9.11 -1.33 -10.77
N VAL A 70 -8.56 -0.51 -11.68
CA VAL A 70 -8.63 0.95 -11.59
C VAL A 70 -10.08 1.42 -11.52
N ASP A 71 -10.93 0.90 -12.40
CA ASP A 71 -12.35 1.28 -12.43
C ASP A 71 -13.08 0.89 -11.14
N ILE A 72 -12.80 -0.31 -10.62
CA ILE A 72 -13.39 -0.80 -9.36
C ILE A 72 -12.93 0.08 -8.18
N GLU A 73 -11.65 0.40 -8.09
CA GLU A 73 -11.10 1.26 -7.04
C GLU A 73 -11.67 2.67 -7.12
N GLY A 74 -11.72 3.27 -8.31
CA GLY A 74 -12.33 4.57 -8.54
C GLY A 74 -13.81 4.60 -8.13
N TYR A 75 -14.57 3.57 -8.48
CA TYR A 75 -15.96 3.43 -8.06
C TYR A 75 -16.10 3.35 -6.53
N LYS A 76 -15.29 2.51 -5.87
CA LYS A 76 -15.28 2.38 -4.40
C LYS A 76 -14.95 3.72 -3.74
N LYS A 77 -13.88 4.39 -4.19
CA LYS A 77 -13.45 5.71 -3.69
C LYS A 77 -14.57 6.74 -3.85
N ASN A 78 -15.22 6.80 -5.01
CA ASN A 78 -16.34 7.71 -5.25
C ASN A 78 -17.53 7.45 -4.33
N ASN A 79 -17.84 6.18 -4.07
CA ASN A 79 -18.91 5.82 -3.14
C ASN A 79 -18.55 6.22 -1.69
N GLU A 80 -17.31 6.02 -1.27
CA GLU A 80 -16.83 6.47 0.04
C GLU A 80 -16.86 7.98 0.18
N ILE A 81 -16.43 8.74 -0.82
CA ILE A 81 -16.53 10.20 -0.84
C ILE A 81 -17.99 10.63 -0.67
N LYS A 82 -18.91 9.99 -1.39
CA LYS A 82 -20.34 10.28 -1.28
C LYS A 82 -20.87 10.00 0.13
N LYS A 83 -20.47 8.89 0.74
CA LYS A 83 -20.81 8.56 2.14
C LYS A 83 -20.21 9.54 3.15
N GLN A 84 -18.99 10.01 2.89
CA GLN A 84 -18.25 10.93 3.76
C GLN A 84 -18.62 12.40 3.56
N ARG A 85 -19.49 12.73 2.59
CA ARG A 85 -20.08 14.07 2.47
C ARG A 85 -21.43 14.08 3.20
N PRO A 86 -21.48 14.22 4.55
CA PRO A 86 -22.70 14.75 5.13
C PRO A 86 -22.87 16.15 4.53
N GLY A 87 -24.09 16.49 4.10
CA GLY A 87 -24.42 17.89 3.81
C GLY A 87 -24.02 18.77 5.00
N TYR A 88 -23.87 20.09 4.79
CA TYR A 88 -23.61 21.00 5.91
C TYR A 88 -24.64 20.76 7.02
N GLN A 89 -24.16 20.24 8.14
CA GLN A 89 -24.99 19.81 9.26
C GLN A 89 -24.59 20.71 10.44
N PRO A 90 -25.19 21.92 10.54
CA PRO A 90 -24.77 22.94 11.51
C PRO A 90 -24.89 22.46 12.97
N CYS A 91 -25.74 21.47 13.23
CA CYS A 91 -25.84 20.76 14.50
C CYS A 91 -25.75 19.26 14.25
N ALA A 92 -24.60 18.76 13.78
CA ALA A 92 -24.30 17.34 13.96
C ALA A 92 -23.94 17.14 15.43
N GLU A 93 -24.93 16.78 16.24
CA GLU A 93 -24.70 16.26 17.59
C GLU A 93 -23.62 15.19 17.49
N GLU A 94 -22.57 15.30 18.31
CA GLU A 94 -21.44 14.39 18.28
C GLU A 94 -21.98 12.98 18.49
N GLY A 95 -22.05 12.20 17.40
CA GLY A 95 -22.67 10.87 17.43
C GLY A 95 -22.05 10.02 18.53
N MET A 96 -22.80 9.84 19.60
CA MET A 96 -22.53 8.88 20.66
C MET A 96 -22.59 7.50 20.01
N ASP A 97 -21.53 6.70 20.13
CA ASP A 97 -21.59 5.28 19.79
C ASP A 97 -22.43 4.58 20.87
N GLU A 98 -23.66 4.20 20.51
CA GLU A 98 -24.63 3.55 21.41
C GLU A 98 -24.09 2.23 22.00
N SER A 99 -23.03 1.66 21.42
CA SER A 99 -22.39 0.44 21.92
C SER A 99 -21.36 0.66 23.04
N LEU A 100 -20.80 1.87 23.18
CA LEU A 100 -19.64 2.10 24.07
C LEU A 100 -19.76 3.34 24.97
N GLY A 101 -20.75 4.21 24.80
CA GLY A 101 -21.01 5.35 25.71
C GLY A 101 -19.84 6.34 25.86
N LEU A 102 -18.85 6.28 24.96
CA LEU A 102 -17.69 7.15 24.92
C LEU A 102 -17.78 8.06 23.68
N PRO A 103 -17.41 9.35 23.78
CA PRO A 103 -17.27 10.21 22.61
C PRO A 103 -16.27 9.57 21.67
N ILE A 104 -16.66 9.31 20.42
CA ILE A 104 -15.71 8.81 19.42
C ILE A 104 -14.68 9.92 19.24
N PRO A 105 -13.39 9.76 19.61
CA PRO A 105 -12.38 10.71 19.23
C PRO A 105 -12.10 10.44 17.76
N LYS A 106 -13.02 10.80 16.88
CA LYS A 106 -12.66 11.02 15.48
C LYS A 106 -11.82 12.27 15.55
N PRO A 107 -10.49 12.22 15.31
CA PRO A 107 -9.78 13.44 14.99
C PRO A 107 -10.39 13.91 13.68
N LYS A 108 -11.44 14.74 13.77
CA LYS A 108 -11.88 15.55 12.65
C LYS A 108 -10.70 16.49 12.43
N LEU A 109 -9.72 16.04 11.64
CA LEU A 109 -8.73 16.92 11.05
C LEU A 109 -9.54 18.09 10.51
N VAL A 110 -9.25 19.29 11.01
CA VAL A 110 -10.07 20.50 10.79
C VAL A 110 -10.30 20.74 9.29
N LEU A 111 -9.45 20.15 8.44
CA LEU A 111 -9.47 20.20 6.98
C LEU A 111 -9.61 18.82 6.29
N ALA A 112 -10.38 17.86 6.83
CA ALA A 112 -10.62 16.57 6.17
C ALA A 112 -11.14 16.66 4.71
N LYS A 113 -11.72 17.80 4.31
CA LYS A 113 -12.13 18.08 2.93
C LYS A 113 -10.97 18.33 1.98
N TYR A 114 -9.84 18.82 2.49
CA TYR A 114 -8.68 19.27 1.73
C TYR A 114 -7.52 18.28 1.77
N ASP A 115 -7.54 17.30 2.67
CA ASP A 115 -6.48 16.28 2.75
C ASP A 115 -6.18 15.64 1.39
N LYS A 116 -7.21 15.44 0.54
CA LYS A 116 -7.03 14.91 -0.83
C LYS A 116 -6.35 15.87 -1.81
N GLU A 117 -6.61 17.18 -1.71
CA GLU A 117 -5.93 18.17 -2.55
C GLU A 117 -4.49 18.40 -2.10
N ILE A 118 -4.24 18.29 -0.79
CA ILE A 118 -2.92 18.54 -0.20
C ILE A 118 -1.97 17.35 -0.37
N GLU A 119 -2.42 16.12 -0.06
CA GLU A 119 -1.59 14.91 -0.20
C GLU A 119 -1.68 14.24 -1.57
N GLY A 120 -2.66 14.62 -2.39
CA GLY A 120 -2.96 13.96 -3.67
C GLY A 120 -3.70 12.64 -3.51
N GLU A 121 -4.04 12.00 -4.64
CA GLU A 121 -4.68 10.69 -4.63
C GLU A 121 -3.72 9.61 -4.15
N LYS A 122 -3.97 9.09 -2.95
CA LYS A 122 -3.26 7.93 -2.44
C LYS A 122 -3.77 6.66 -3.12
N HIS A 123 -2.85 5.88 -3.65
CA HIS A 123 -3.08 4.52 -4.15
C HIS A 123 -2.25 3.55 -3.32
N ASP A 124 -2.85 2.41 -2.98
CA ASP A 124 -2.12 1.31 -2.39
C ASP A 124 -1.17 0.75 -3.44
N SER A 125 0.10 0.57 -3.08
CA SER A 125 1.11 0.05 -4.00
C SER A 125 2.05 -0.92 -3.29
N PHE A 126 2.49 -1.94 -4.03
CA PHE A 126 3.48 -2.90 -3.55
C PHE A 126 4.51 -3.21 -4.64
N VAL A 127 5.63 -3.82 -4.26
CA VAL A 127 6.73 -4.13 -5.19
C VAL A 127 6.85 -5.65 -5.36
N LEU A 128 6.90 -6.10 -6.61
CA LEU A 128 7.08 -7.51 -6.97
C LEU A 128 8.45 -8.03 -6.53
N GLY A 129 8.53 -9.29 -6.11
CA GLY A 129 9.78 -9.93 -5.68
C GLY A 129 10.28 -9.53 -4.29
N LYS A 130 9.77 -8.46 -3.68
CA LYS A 130 9.99 -8.17 -2.26
C LYS A 130 9.01 -8.98 -1.43
N ILE A 131 9.52 -10.00 -0.74
CA ILE A 131 8.74 -10.71 0.28
C ILE A 131 8.47 -9.69 1.39
N ALA A 132 7.23 -9.22 1.49
CA ALA A 132 6.73 -8.40 2.59
C ALA A 132 6.65 -9.25 3.87
N GLY A 133 7.80 -9.71 4.35
CA GLY A 133 7.88 -10.53 5.54
C GLY A 133 7.54 -9.69 6.75
N ASN A 134 6.29 -9.72 7.22
CA ASN A 134 5.84 -9.27 8.54
C ASN A 134 6.14 -7.78 8.90
N GLN A 135 6.78 -7.01 8.02
CA GLN A 135 7.23 -5.63 8.29
C GLN A 135 6.07 -4.63 8.16
N GLU A 136 5.20 -4.81 7.18
CA GLU A 136 3.99 -3.98 7.01
C GLU A 136 3.01 -4.25 8.15
N ALA A 137 2.79 -5.51 8.50
CA ALA A 137 1.99 -5.89 9.67
C ALA A 137 2.56 -5.29 10.97
N LYS A 138 3.89 -5.35 11.17
CA LYS A 138 4.57 -4.71 12.31
C LYS A 138 4.43 -3.19 12.31
N LYS A 139 4.52 -2.52 11.14
CA LYS A 139 4.30 -1.07 11.01
C LYS A 139 2.87 -0.71 11.37
N LEU A 140 1.88 -1.40 10.79
CA LEU A 140 0.46 -1.21 11.10
C LEU A 140 0.17 -1.41 12.60
N MET A 141 0.72 -2.46 13.22
CA MET A 141 0.60 -2.67 14.66
C MET A 141 1.24 -1.54 15.47
N LYS A 142 2.44 -1.10 15.09
CA LYS A 142 3.14 0.02 15.73
C LYS A 142 2.33 1.31 15.64
N ASP A 143 1.73 1.60 14.50
CA ASP A 143 0.96 2.82 14.28
C ASP A 143 -0.38 2.79 15.04
N LYS A 144 -1.06 1.63 15.08
CA LYS A 144 -2.25 1.43 15.94
C LYS A 144 -1.93 1.61 17.43
N LEU A 145 -0.80 1.10 17.90
CA LEU A 145 -0.38 1.21 19.30
C LEU A 145 0.06 2.63 19.68
N LYS A 146 0.73 3.35 18.77
CA LYS A 146 1.02 4.78 18.94
C LYS A 146 -0.25 5.62 19.05
N LEU A 147 -1.26 5.31 18.23
CA LEU A 147 -2.56 5.99 18.28
C LEU A 147 -3.26 5.74 19.63
N GLN A 148 -3.06 4.56 20.24
CA GLN A 148 -3.52 4.25 21.59
C GLN A 148 -2.66 4.86 22.72
N GLN A 149 -1.64 5.66 22.39
CA GLN A 149 -0.69 6.26 23.35
C GLN A 149 -0.02 5.25 24.30
N LYS A 150 0.04 3.97 23.94
CA LYS A 150 0.68 2.94 24.76
C LYS A 150 2.18 2.92 24.47
N LYS A 151 3.00 3.14 25.50
CA LYS A 151 4.46 3.06 25.41
C LYS A 151 4.87 1.60 25.23
N ILE A 152 5.74 1.35 24.26
CA ILE A 152 6.33 0.01 24.03
C ILE A 152 7.45 -0.18 25.03
N GLU A 153 7.20 -1.02 26.02
CA GLU A 153 8.22 -1.51 26.94
C GLU A 153 8.64 -2.91 26.48
N SER A 154 9.94 -3.08 26.21
CA SER A 154 10.49 -4.38 25.88
C SER A 154 10.56 -5.24 27.14
N LEU A 155 10.17 -6.51 27.03
CA LEU A 155 10.21 -7.49 28.12
C LEU A 155 11.64 -7.88 28.56
N GLY A 156 12.67 -7.18 28.07
CA GLY A 156 14.01 -7.27 28.61
C GLY A 156 14.07 -6.44 29.88
N SER A 157 14.29 -7.09 31.03
CA SER A 157 14.55 -6.37 32.29
C SER A 157 15.66 -5.35 32.03
N GLY A 158 15.40 -4.07 32.34
CA GLY A 158 16.44 -3.06 32.33
C GLY A 158 17.64 -3.50 33.16
N PRO A 159 18.85 -2.98 32.90
CA PRO A 159 20.03 -3.37 33.66
C PRO A 159 19.76 -3.17 35.17
N LEU A 160 20.05 -4.19 35.97
CA LEU A 160 19.89 -4.16 37.43
C LEU A 160 20.66 -2.96 37.99
N ARG A 161 19.94 -1.97 38.53
CA ARG A 161 20.52 -0.82 39.22
C ARG A 161 20.60 -1.13 40.71
N ILE A 162 21.70 -0.73 41.34
CA ILE A 162 21.86 -0.79 42.79
C ILE A 162 20.84 0.18 43.39
N ALA A 163 20.07 -0.27 44.39
CA ALA A 163 19.11 0.58 45.08
C ALA A 163 19.87 1.64 45.91
N SER A 164 19.83 2.90 45.47
CA SER A 164 20.34 4.04 46.22
C SER A 164 19.20 4.74 46.96
N GLU A 165 19.42 5.10 48.22
CA GLU A 165 18.45 5.83 49.05
C GLU A 165 18.43 7.35 48.78
N TYR A 166 19.24 7.81 47.82
CA TYR A 166 19.38 9.22 47.44
C TYR A 166 18.98 9.42 45.98
N TYR A 167 18.23 10.49 45.72
CA TYR A 167 17.89 10.92 44.37
C TYR A 167 19.12 11.46 43.65
N THR A 168 19.23 11.14 42.36
CA THR A 168 20.23 11.76 41.49
C THR A 168 19.80 13.19 41.08
N ALA A 169 20.77 14.03 40.71
CA ALA A 169 20.49 15.42 40.31
C ALA A 169 19.53 15.49 39.11
N GLU A 170 19.58 14.52 38.20
CA GLU A 170 18.67 14.43 37.05
C GLU A 170 17.23 14.08 37.47
N GLU A 171 17.05 13.19 38.45
CA GLU A 171 15.74 12.81 38.97
C GLU A 171 15.06 13.94 39.75
N MET A 172 15.84 14.78 40.44
CA MET A 172 15.31 16.00 41.09
C MET A 172 14.77 17.04 40.10
N ILE A 173 15.21 17.03 38.84
CA ILE A 173 14.76 17.96 37.79
C ILE A 173 13.45 17.47 37.13
N SER A 174 13.15 16.17 37.26
CA SER A 174 11.96 15.54 36.67
C SER A 174 10.69 15.63 37.53
N PHE A 175 10.80 16.18 38.74
CA PHE A 175 9.68 16.56 39.60
C PHE A 175 9.15 17.95 39.23
#